data_AF-A0A7V2SVW8-F1
#
_entry.id   AF-A0A7V2SVW8-F1
#
_cell.length_a   1.000
_cell.length_b   1.000
_cell.length_c   1.000
_cell.angle_alpha   90.00
_cell.angle_beta   90.00
_cell.angle_gamma   90.00
#
_symmetry.space_group_name_H-M   'P 1'
#
loop_
_entity.id
_entity.type
_entity.pdbx_description
1 polymer ?
#
loop_
_entity_poly.entity_id
_entity_poly.type
_entity_poly.pdbx_seq_one_letter_code
_entity_poly.pdbx_strand_id
1 'polypeptide(L)' 'MTKQADDLYNDDLAPTSSEQRTWDWKAYAALWVAMVVCVPTYMLAGGLISEGMSWWQAVLTVLLGNVIVL' A
#
# COMPACT_ATOMS: atom_id res chain seq x y z
N MET A 1 -3.28 -36.03 16.92
CA MET A 1 -4.52 -35.27 16.63
C MET A 1 -4.22 -34.29 15.51
N THR A 2 -4.19 -34.78 14.27
CA THR A 2 -3.97 -33.97 13.07
C THR A 2 -5.32 -33.44 12.60
N LYS A 3 -5.61 -32.18 12.92
CA LYS A 3 -6.83 -31.50 12.51
C LYS A 3 -6.73 -31.24 10.99
N GLN A 4 -7.64 -31.85 10.25
CA GLN A 4 -7.74 -31.82 8.80
C GLN A 4 -7.85 -30.36 8.31
N ALA A 5 -7.14 -30.02 7.23
CA ALA A 5 -7.12 -28.68 6.65
C ALA A 5 -8.51 -28.17 6.21
N ASP A 6 -9.50 -29.07 6.11
CA ASP A 6 -10.92 -28.74 5.89
C ASP A 6 -11.54 -27.87 7.00
N ASP A 7 -11.05 -27.92 8.25
CA ASP A 7 -11.67 -27.17 9.37
C ASP A 7 -11.20 -25.70 9.48
N LEU A 8 -10.45 -25.21 8.49
CA LEU A 8 -10.03 -23.79 8.38
C LEU A 8 -10.54 -23.15 7.07
N TYR A 9 -11.42 -23.83 6.33
CA TYR A 9 -12.03 -23.28 5.14
C TYR A 9 -13.22 -22.37 5.52
N ASN A 10 -13.13 -21.08 5.17
CA ASN A 10 -14.20 -20.10 5.38
C ASN A 10 -14.61 -19.53 4.02
N ASP A 11 -15.90 -19.31 3.79
CA ASP A 11 -16.40 -18.75 2.53
C ASP A 11 -15.85 -17.32 2.26
N ASP A 12 -15.49 -16.56 3.31
CA ASP A 12 -14.79 -15.26 3.13
C ASP A 12 -13.35 -15.41 2.64
N LEU A 13 -12.72 -16.56 2.86
CA LEU A 13 -11.36 -16.90 2.39
C LEU A 13 -11.39 -17.63 1.03
N ALA A 14 -12.58 -17.96 0.53
CA ALA A 14 -12.72 -18.60 -0.76
C ALA A 14 -12.15 -17.68 -1.87
N PRO A 15 -11.45 -18.26 -2.86
CA PRO A 15 -10.84 -17.48 -3.93
C PRO A 15 -11.91 -16.71 -4.71
N THR A 16 -11.69 -15.41 -4.87
CA THR A 16 -12.60 -14.51 -5.57
C THR A 16 -12.80 -14.96 -7.02
N SER A 17 -14.05 -15.18 -7.42
CA SER A 17 -14.39 -15.53 -8.80
C SER A 17 -14.16 -14.34 -9.73
N SER A 18 -14.01 -14.58 -11.04
CA SER A 18 -13.80 -13.50 -12.02
C SER A 18 -14.94 -12.47 -12.03
N GLU A 19 -16.16 -12.87 -11.68
CA GLU A 19 -17.34 -12.00 -11.61
C GLU A 19 -17.33 -11.08 -10.37
N GLN A 20 -16.60 -11.47 -9.32
CA GLN A 20 -16.45 -10.67 -8.10
C GLN A 20 -15.30 -9.64 -8.18
N ARG A 21 -14.49 -9.68 -9.25
CA ARG A 21 -13.41 -8.71 -9.48
C ARG A 21 -13.96 -7.39 -10.02
N THR A 22 -14.44 -6.54 -9.12
CA THR A 22 -14.92 -5.19 -9.44
C THR A 22 -13.81 -4.13 -9.47
N TRP A 23 -12.60 -4.50 -9.06
CA TRP A 23 -11.46 -3.60 -8.98
C TRP A 23 -10.76 -3.48 -10.33
N ASP A 24 -10.96 -2.34 -10.99
CA ASP A 24 -10.19 -1.93 -12.17
C ASP A 24 -8.79 -1.41 -11.77
N TRP A 25 -7.90 -1.23 -12.74
CA TRP A 25 -6.54 -0.70 -12.57
C TRP A 25 -6.52 0.63 -11.77
N LYS A 26 -7.57 1.46 -11.92
CA LYS A 26 -7.73 2.71 -11.17
C LYS A 26 -7.92 2.48 -9.67
N ALA A 27 -8.64 1.43 -9.28
CA ALA A 27 -8.83 1.08 -7.88
C ALA A 27 -7.50 0.63 -7.26
N TYR A 28 -6.70 -0.13 -8.00
CA TYR A 28 -5.35 -0.51 -7.58
C TYR A 28 -4.42 0.71 -7.46
N ALA A 29 -4.45 1.65 -8.41
CA ALA A 29 -3.68 2.89 -8.33
C ALA A 29 -4.10 3.77 -7.13
N ALA A 30 -5.40 3.89 -6.86
CA ALA A 30 -5.89 4.64 -5.70
C ALA A 30 -5.48 3.99 -4.36
N LEU A 31 -5.57 2.67 -4.27
CA LEU A 31 -5.09 1.91 -3.10
C LEU A 31 -3.57 2.09 -2.91
N TRP A 32 -2.81 2.06 -4.00
CA TRP A 32 -1.38 2.27 -3.98
C TRP A 32 -1.04 3.65 -3.40
N VAL A 33 -1.64 4.73 -3.92
CA VAL A 33 -1.43 6.09 -3.38
C VAL A 33 -1.84 6.18 -1.92
N ALA A 34 -2.94 5.54 -1.51
CA ALA A 34 -3.39 5.54 -0.12
C ALA A 34 -2.40 4.84 0.83
N MET A 35 -1.71 3.78 0.38
CA MET A 35 -0.66 3.12 1.17
C MET A 35 0.64 3.93 1.22
N VAL A 36 1.00 4.59 0.12
CA VAL A 36 2.17 5.46 0.02
C VAL A 36 2.03 6.71 0.90
N VAL A 37 0.84 7.33 0.88
CA VAL A 37 0.52 8.54 1.62
C VAL A 37 0.02 8.17 3.01
N CYS A 38 0.95 7.90 3.92
CA CYS A 38 0.65 7.65 5.33
C CYS A 38 1.45 8.57 6.26
N VAL A 39 1.05 8.64 7.55
CA VAL A 39 1.68 9.51 8.56
C VAL A 39 3.21 9.37 8.63
N PRO A 40 3.81 8.16 8.62
CA PRO A 40 5.27 7.99 8.60
C PRO A 40 5.95 8.67 7.42
N THR A 41 5.33 8.60 6.23
CA THR A 41 5.81 9.24 5.00
C THR A 41 5.88 10.76 5.16
N TYR A 42 4.85 11.37 5.77
CA TYR A 42 4.85 12.79 6.08
C TYR A 42 5.88 13.18 7.14
N MET A 43 6.11 12.32 8.14
CA MET A 43 7.15 12.55 9.15
C MET A 43 8.56 12.51 8.52
N LEU A 44 8.82 11.56 7.61
CA LEU A 44 10.08 11.48 6.87
C LEU A 44 10.28 12.71 5.97
N ALA A 45 9.25 13.13 5.23
CA ALA A 45 9.29 14.34 4.43
C ALA A 45 9.54 15.59 5.30
N GLY A 46 8.89 15.70 6.46
CA GLY A 46 9.10 16.78 7.42
C GLY A 46 10.51 16.83 7.99
N GLY A 47 11.11 15.67 8.30
CA GLY A 47 12.50 15.57 8.73
C GLY A 47 13.49 16.03 7.65
N LEU A 48 13.29 15.59 6.41
CA LEU A 48 14.11 16.02 5.26
C LEU A 48 14.00 17.54 5.00
N ILE A 49 12.81 18.12 5.15
CA ILE A 49 12.61 19.57 5.03
C ILE A 49 13.32 20.31 6.16
N SER A 50 13.25 19.79 7.39
CA SER A 50 13.93 20.36 8.55
C SER A 50 15.46 20.35 8.44
N GLU A 51 16.02 19.38 7.71
CA GLU A 51 17.46 19.28 7.38
C GLU A 51 17.90 20.29 6.29
N GLY A 52 16.98 21.06 5.71
CA GLY A 52 17.28 22.11 4.72
C GLY A 52 16.92 21.76 3.28
N MET A 53 16.26 20.63 3.03
CA MET A 53 15.77 20.27 1.70
C MET A 53 14.50 21.06 1.35
N SER A 54 14.37 21.51 0.09
CA SER A 54 13.13 22.16 -0.36
C SER A 54 11.94 21.21 -0.24
N TRP A 55 10.78 21.71 0.20
CA TRP A 55 9.57 20.90 0.40
C TRP A 55 9.21 20.02 -0.80
N TRP A 56 9.41 20.53 -2.01
CA TRP A 56 9.13 19.78 -3.24
C TRP A 56 10.14 18.63 -3.48
N GLN A 57 11.42 18.81 -3.11
CA GLN A 57 12.48 17.78 -3.23
C GLN A 57 12.27 16.65 -2.22
N ALA A 58 11.84 16.98 -1.01
CA ALA A 58 11.53 15.99 0.02
C ALA A 58 10.34 15.11 -0.42
N VAL A 59 9.28 15.72 -0.95
CA VAL A 59 8.14 14.99 -1.51
C VAL A 59 8.57 14.09 -2.68
N LEU A 60 9.44 14.56 -3.56
CA LEU A 60 9.89 13.77 -4.72
C LEU A 60 10.80 12.61 -4.33
N THR A 61 11.68 12.80 -3.35
CA THR A 61 12.55 11.76 -2.81
C THR A 61 11.73 10.64 -2.17
N VAL A 62 10.70 11.03 -1.42
CA VAL A 62 9.75 10.10 -0.81
C VAL A 62 8.92 9.36 -1.85
N LEU A 63 8.46 10.06 -2.90
CA LEU A 63 7.73 9.46 -4.01
C LEU A 63 8.60 8.44 -4.76
N LEU A 64 9.87 8.77 -5.05
CA LEU A 64 10.83 7.85 -5.66
C LEU A 64 11.08 6.62 -4.79
N GLY A 65 11.23 6.80 -3.47
CA GLY A 65 11.38 5.66 -2.54
C GLY A 65 10.19 4.71 -2.61
N ASN A 66 8.97 5.23 -2.67
CA ASN A 66 7.75 4.42 -2.77
C ASN A 66 7.60 3.75 -4.14
N VAL A 67 8.03 4.37 -5.23
CA VAL A 67 8.03 3.75 -6.58
C VAL A 67 9.04 2.60 -6.68
N ILE A 68 10.15 2.66 -5.94
CA ILE A 68 11.20 1.62 -6.00
C ILE A 68 10.85 0.42 -5.12
N VAL A 69 10.26 0.65 -3.94
CA VAL A 69 9.99 -0.41 -2.95
C VAL A 69 8.76 -1.26 -3.29
N LEU A 70 7.76 -0.66 -3.94
CA LEU A 70 6.41 -1.19 -4.07
C LEU A 70 6.14 -1.64 -5.51
#